data_AF-A0A382LYQ8-F1
#
_entry.id   AF-A0A382LYQ8-F1
#
_cell.length_a   1.000
_cell.length_b   1.000
_cell.length_c   1.000
_cell.angle_alpha   90.00
_cell.angle_beta   90.00
_cell.angle_gamma   90.00
#
_symmetry.space_group_name_H-M   'P 1'
#
loop_
_entity.id
_entity.type
_entity.pdbx_description
1 polymer ?
#
loop_
_entity_poly.entity_id
_entity_poly.type
_entity_poly.pdbx_seq_one_letter_code
_entity_poly.pdbx_strand_id
1 'polypeptide(L)' 'MQKNNSRNMIGYGSKKFKVEWPNKARLAVQIVLNYEEG' A
#
# COMPACT_ATOMS: atom_id res chain seq x y z
N MET A 1 -8.01 2.86 -29.76
CA MET A 1 -6.60 2.98 -29.29
C MET A 1 -6.52 2.40 -27.89
N GLN A 2 -5.85 1.25 -27.72
CA GLN A 2 -5.42 0.87 -26.37
C GLN A 2 -4.37 1.88 -25.92
N LYS A 3 -4.69 2.66 -24.90
CA LYS A 3 -3.70 3.50 -24.22
C LYS A 3 -2.76 2.53 -23.52
N ASN A 4 -1.55 2.36 -24.05
CA ASN A 4 -0.45 1.66 -23.36
C ASN A 4 -0.12 2.48 -22.10
N ASN A 5 -0.85 2.19 -21.02
CA ASN A 5 -0.69 2.85 -19.74
C ASN A 5 -0.02 1.84 -18.82
N SER A 6 1.25 2.06 -18.49
CA SER A 6 2.04 1.19 -17.60
C SER A 6 1.59 1.22 -16.14
N ARG A 7 0.51 1.96 -15.84
CA ARG A 7 0.02 2.23 -14.49
C ARG A 7 -1.23 1.40 -14.20
N ASN A 8 -1.26 0.81 -13.01
CA ASN A 8 -2.49 0.24 -12.46
C ASN A 8 -3.34 1.36 -11.85
N MET A 9 -4.42 1.73 -12.55
CA MET A 9 -5.32 2.81 -12.15
C MET A 9 -6.46 2.37 -11.21
N ILE A 10 -6.67 1.06 -11.04
CA ILE A 10 -7.79 0.51 -10.26
C ILE A 10 -7.30 0.02 -8.90
N GLY A 11 -6.07 -0.50 -8.84
CA GLY A 11 -5.49 -1.07 -7.62
C GLY A 11 -6.38 -2.18 -7.08
N TYR A 12 -6.81 -2.01 -5.83
CA TYR A 12 -7.64 -2.97 -5.12
C TYR A 12 -9.15 -2.92 -5.44
N GLY A 13 -9.64 -1.82 -6.03
CA GLY A 13 -11.06 -1.67 -6.36
C GLY A 13 -11.99 -1.85 -5.16
N SER A 14 -13.15 -2.47 -5.37
CA SER A 14 -14.15 -2.79 -4.33
C SER A 14 -13.81 -4.04 -3.51
N LYS A 15 -12.69 -4.71 -3.82
CA LYS A 15 -12.30 -5.94 -3.13
C LYS A 15 -11.92 -5.62 -1.70
N LYS A 16 -12.57 -6.27 -0.73
CA LYS A 16 -12.14 -6.24 0.67
C LYS A 16 -11.07 -7.32 0.88
N PHE A 17 -9.97 -6.95 1.55
CA PHE A 17 -8.93 -7.90 1.97
C PHE A 17 -9.00 -8.06 3.48
N LYS A 18 -8.87 -9.31 3.93
CA LYS A 18 -8.63 -9.59 5.34
C LYS A 18 -7.14 -9.44 5.59
N VAL A 19 -6.76 -8.43 6.35
CA VAL A 19 -5.37 -8.22 6.78
C VAL A 19 -5.22 -8.82 8.18
N GLU A 20 -4.28 -9.74 8.33
CA GLU A 20 -3.98 -10.40 9.61
C GLU A 20 -2.60 -9.96 10.09
N TRP A 21 -2.59 -9.02 11.04
CA TRP A 21 -1.35 -8.62 11.69
C TRP A 21 -0.95 -9.62 12.78
N PRO A 22 0.36 -9.74 13.09
CA PRO A 22 0.82 -10.52 14.23
C PRO A 22 0.06 -10.16 15.51
N ASN A 23 -0.15 -11.14 16.38
CA ASN A 23 -0.82 -10.96 17.67
C ASN A 23 -2.24 -10.37 17.58
N LYS A 24 -2.92 -10.52 16.44
CA LYS A 24 -4.25 -9.95 16.18
C LYS A 24 -4.29 -8.41 16.33
N ALA A 25 -3.18 -7.74 16.05
CA ALA A 25 -3.12 -6.28 16.06
C ALA A 25 -4.11 -5.68 15.05
N ARG A 26 -4.67 -4.51 15.37
CA ARG A 26 -5.68 -3.84 14.53
C ARG A 26 -5.10 -2.78 13.60
N LEU A 27 -3.89 -2.32 13.89
CA LEU A 27 -3.19 -1.27 13.16
C LEU A 27 -1.71 -1.63 13.10
N ALA A 28 -1.11 -1.51 11.92
CA ALA A 28 0.33 -1.48 11.77
C ALA A 28 0.78 -0.01 11.77
N VAL A 29 1.70 0.34 12.67
CA VAL A 29 2.30 1.67 12.74
C VAL A 29 3.72 1.58 12.17
N GLN A 30 4.02 2.41 11.19
CA GLN A 30 5.34 2.48 10.56
C GLN A 30 5.87 3.90 10.69
N ILE A 31 6.92 4.07 11.48
CA ILE A 31 7.64 5.34 11.59
C ILE A 31 8.82 5.26 10.62
N VAL A 32 8.96 6.27 9.77
CA VAL A 32 10.07 6.37 8.83
C VAL A 32 10.86 7.63 9.18
N LEU A 33 12.15 7.49 9.38
CA LEU A 33 13.08 8.61 9.52
C LEU A 33 14.00 8.59 8.31
N ASN A 34 13.87 9.60 7.48
CA ASN A 34 14.81 9.82 6.39
C ASN A 34 15.91 10.77 6.88
N TYR A 35 17.14 10.48 6.46
CA TYR A 35 18.28 11.35 6.68
C TYR A 35 18.99 11.50 5.34
N GLU A 36 18.92 12.71 4.78
CA GLU A 36 19.41 13.03 3.42
C GLU A 36 20.37 14.22 3.44
N GLU A 37 20.87 14.61 4.62
CA GLU A 37 21.75 15.78 4.74
C GLU A 37 23.14 15.51 4.14
N GLY A 38 23.49 16.39 3.18
CA GLY A 38 24.70 16.42 2.35
C GLY A 38 24.48 17.27 1.10
#